data_AF-A0A6J1LJQ2-F1
#
_entry.id   AF-A0A6J1LJQ2-F1
#
_cell.length_a   1.000
_cell.length_b   1.000
_cell.length_c   1.000
_cell.angle_alpha   90.00
_cell.angle_beta   90.00
_cell.angle_gamma   90.00
#
_symmetry.space_group_name_H-M   'P 1'
#
loop_
_entity.id
_entity.type
_entity.pdbx_description
1 polymer ?
#
loop_
_entity_poly.entity_id
_entity_poly.type
_entity_poly.pdbx_seq_one_letter_code
_entity_poly.pdbx_strand_id
1 'polypeptide(L)'
;MQRAIRRVSLCQLVVSVRPSTIRAAVAKNFHHKVHKQSLTDVLCQLHKSCNRSALLAQKSTSILGDENQLCRHACTHTLARRDVSTGQSSAAQYSRYSASTIMNSYCKELDLMDYDIIGFDLDGTLLRYNLQEMTPLIYNVLKQYLVEVKGYSPALLSKDLDMDFFQKGLMLDGVRGNVLKLSNEATIIRASHGTRLLSDDEIESIYGAERRWDVATAFYNNPLSTWNGPASEQMRTLLDYFDMPSALVFAQAVDVVDNESGSSGKPNEYKVWGDLLEALMHSYSRDNFSNDSSLYFKALRAEPHRYVLPSCTKLFTWLKELRQADKKLFLLTGSNIDFADLTATQALGANWREYFDFIVTYAKKPGFFTQKRAYLNVDAVAKRELPNSELSLQEYLQPGNVYAQGNWHQLHQSMARLLNKDSSKARALYFGDNIIQDIYTPVKHSGFDTVAIAEELFLMEAKDYPFKAVLKSKFWGPYFNDGRTPTIWSGFIANYAQICISSMEQMCQTSPTQRLVCNNVNGFYPMVPKYLECSNLTTSWCGGCV
;
A
#
# COMPACT_ATOMS: atom_id res chain seq x y z
N MET A 1 -40.34 42.60 -42.35
CA MET A 1 -39.69 43.92 -42.19
C MET A 1 -38.24 43.80 -42.63
N GLN A 2 -37.97 44.23 -43.86
CA GLN A 2 -36.70 44.06 -44.59
C GLN A 2 -36.23 45.44 -45.08
N ARG A 3 -34.89 45.61 -45.14
CA ARG A 3 -34.08 46.57 -45.92
C ARG A 3 -34.05 48.06 -45.53
N ALA A 4 -32.82 48.54 -45.26
CA ALA A 4 -32.15 49.68 -45.90
C ALA A 4 -30.65 49.63 -45.46
N ILE A 5 -29.66 49.25 -46.30
CA ILE A 5 -28.95 50.00 -47.38
C ILE A 5 -28.20 51.23 -46.81
N ARG A 6 -26.87 51.16 -46.54
CA ARG A 6 -25.69 51.36 -47.42
C ARG A 6 -25.58 52.74 -48.09
N ARG A 7 -24.37 53.33 -48.05
CA ARG A 7 -23.58 54.04 -49.12
C ARG A 7 -22.62 55.05 -48.44
N VAL A 8 -21.39 55.35 -48.87
CA VAL A 8 -20.73 55.63 -50.17
C VAL A 8 -19.20 55.48 -49.94
N SER A 9 -18.43 54.62 -50.62
CA SER A 9 -17.74 54.72 -51.95
C SER A 9 -16.34 55.35 -51.90
N LEU A 10 -15.35 54.68 -52.50
CA LEU A 10 -14.63 55.20 -53.68
C LEU A 10 -13.89 54.09 -54.46
N CYS A 11 -14.07 54.15 -55.78
CA CYS A 11 -13.46 53.49 -56.96
C CYS A 11 -11.92 53.31 -56.92
N GLN A 12 -11.21 52.58 -57.78
CA GLN A 12 -11.38 51.65 -58.93
C GLN A 12 -9.94 51.22 -59.30
N LEU A 13 -9.72 50.01 -59.82
CA LEU A 13 -9.03 49.73 -61.11
C LEU A 13 -8.57 48.26 -61.20
N VAL A 14 -8.91 47.65 -62.33
CA VAL A 14 -8.54 46.32 -62.79
C VAL A 14 -7.45 46.48 -63.84
N VAL A 15 -6.36 45.70 -63.75
CA VAL A 15 -5.62 45.19 -64.93
C VAL A 15 -5.14 43.78 -64.62
N SER A 16 -5.41 42.85 -65.55
CA SER A 16 -5.02 41.44 -65.53
C SER A 16 -3.84 41.21 -66.47
N VAL A 17 -2.80 40.49 -66.01
CA VAL A 17 -1.83 39.75 -66.84
C VAL A 17 -1.44 38.45 -66.11
N ARG A 18 -1.51 37.30 -66.80
CA ARG A 18 -0.99 35.96 -66.44
C ARG A 18 0.06 35.56 -67.51
N PRO A 19 0.79 34.43 -67.40
CA PRO A 19 1.46 33.78 -66.25
C PRO A 19 2.94 33.46 -66.58
N SER A 20 3.78 33.15 -65.57
CA SER A 20 5.00 32.37 -65.82
C SER A 20 5.36 31.48 -64.62
N THR A 21 5.58 30.21 -64.96
CA THR A 21 6.04 29.09 -64.16
C THR A 21 7.39 29.33 -63.48
N ILE A 22 7.47 29.07 -62.17
CA ILE A 22 8.74 28.74 -61.51
C ILE A 22 8.55 27.47 -60.67
N ARG A 23 9.49 26.56 -60.91
CA ARG A 23 9.68 25.22 -60.36
C ARG A 23 9.74 25.24 -58.82
N ALA A 24 9.05 24.28 -58.21
CA ALA A 24 9.28 23.90 -56.82
C ALA A 24 10.71 23.35 -56.66
N ALA A 25 11.54 24.06 -55.91
CA ALA A 25 12.86 23.61 -55.52
C ALA A 25 12.74 22.71 -54.28
N VAL A 26 13.37 21.55 -54.41
CA VAL A 26 13.58 20.50 -53.41
C VAL A 26 14.17 21.08 -52.13
N ALA A 27 13.41 21.04 -51.04
CA ALA A 27 13.92 21.30 -49.69
C ALA A 27 14.60 20.02 -49.17
N LYS A 28 15.88 20.17 -48.83
CA LYS A 28 16.74 19.12 -48.27
C LYS A 28 16.25 18.67 -46.89
N ASN A 29 16.28 17.36 -46.69
CA ASN A 29 16.06 16.65 -45.44
C ASN A 29 16.83 17.27 -44.26
N PHE A 30 16.11 17.77 -43.27
CA PHE A 30 16.60 17.85 -41.89
C PHE A 30 15.97 16.69 -41.11
N HIS A 31 16.77 15.65 -40.89
CA HIS A 31 16.43 14.57 -39.96
C HIS A 31 16.47 15.12 -38.53
N HIS A 32 15.32 15.45 -37.95
CA HIS A 32 15.17 15.47 -36.50
C HIS A 32 15.11 14.03 -36.00
N LYS A 33 16.23 13.53 -35.46
CA LYS A 33 16.24 12.34 -34.61
C LYS A 33 15.53 12.67 -33.30
N VAL A 34 14.24 12.37 -33.23
CA VAL A 34 13.53 12.21 -31.95
C VAL A 34 13.99 10.86 -31.38
N HIS A 35 14.84 10.88 -30.36
CA HIS A 35 15.15 9.68 -29.59
C HIS A 35 13.90 9.31 -28.76
N LYS A 36 13.07 8.41 -29.30
CA LYS A 36 12.19 7.57 -28.48
C LYS A 36 13.08 6.65 -27.65
N GLN A 37 13.22 6.93 -26.36
CA GLN A 37 13.67 5.91 -25.41
C GLN A 37 12.54 4.90 -25.24
N SER A 38 12.72 3.71 -25.78
CA SER A 38 11.83 2.57 -25.54
C SER A 38 12.07 1.98 -24.16
N LEU A 39 10.99 1.50 -23.52
CA LEU A 39 10.94 0.77 -22.23
C LEU A 39 11.96 -0.39 -22.08
N THR A 40 12.64 -0.79 -23.14
CA THR A 40 13.65 -1.86 -23.19
C THR A 40 15.00 -1.47 -22.57
N ASP A 41 15.35 -0.19 -22.48
CA ASP A 41 16.71 0.24 -22.04
C ASP A 41 16.88 0.28 -20.51
N VAL A 42 15.78 0.45 -19.76
CA VAL A 42 15.81 0.44 -18.27
C VAL A 42 15.99 -0.99 -17.74
N LEU A 43 15.37 -1.97 -18.38
CA LEU A 43 15.56 -3.40 -18.06
C LEU A 43 16.99 -3.88 -18.41
N CYS A 44 17.57 -3.38 -19.50
CA CYS A 44 18.94 -3.76 -19.91
C CYS A 44 20.03 -3.21 -18.98
N GLN A 45 19.82 -2.03 -18.35
CA GLN A 45 20.76 -1.51 -17.35
C GLN A 45 20.65 -2.22 -15.99
N LEU A 46 19.46 -2.66 -15.59
CA LEU A 46 19.28 -3.47 -14.38
C LEU A 46 19.90 -4.88 -14.54
N HIS A 47 19.80 -5.48 -15.73
CA HIS A 47 20.37 -6.81 -16.00
C HIS A 47 21.91 -6.82 -16.05
N LYS A 48 22.55 -5.72 -16.47
CA LYS A 48 24.02 -5.59 -16.48
C LYS A 48 24.61 -5.36 -15.09
N SER A 49 23.84 -4.76 -14.17
CA SER A 49 24.26 -4.58 -12.77
C SER A 49 24.21 -5.91 -11.99
N CYS A 50 23.16 -6.72 -12.19
CA CYS A 50 23.04 -8.05 -11.57
C CYS A 50 24.13 -9.04 -12.01
N ASN A 51 24.57 -9.00 -13.28
CA ASN A 51 25.62 -9.90 -13.77
C ASN A 51 27.02 -9.59 -13.20
N ARG A 52 27.29 -8.36 -12.74
CA ARG A 52 28.56 -8.04 -12.06
C ARG A 52 28.60 -8.53 -10.61
N SER A 53 27.45 -8.55 -9.93
CA SER A 53 27.34 -9.08 -8.57
C SER A 53 27.36 -10.62 -8.53
N ALA A 54 26.81 -11.29 -9.55
CA ALA A 54 26.84 -12.75 -9.66
C ALA A 54 28.23 -13.32 -10.02
N LEU A 55 29.07 -12.58 -10.76
CA LEU A 55 30.42 -13.04 -11.14
C LEU A 55 31.46 -12.92 -10.00
N LEU A 56 31.17 -12.17 -8.94
CA LEU A 56 32.02 -12.02 -7.76
C LEU A 56 31.73 -13.08 -6.67
N ALA A 57 30.58 -13.76 -6.74
CA ALA A 57 30.20 -14.83 -5.82
C ALA A 57 30.63 -16.25 -6.26
N GLN A 58 31.18 -16.40 -7.48
CA GLN A 58 31.68 -17.68 -8.01
C GLN A 58 33.20 -17.85 -7.93
N LYS A 59 33.92 -16.98 -7.20
CA LYS A 59 35.40 -17.08 -7.04
C LYS A 59 35.88 -17.43 -5.63
N SER A 60 34.99 -17.86 -4.75
CA SER A 60 35.32 -18.22 -3.37
C SER A 60 34.60 -19.47 -2.92
N THR A 61 34.80 -20.58 -3.64
CA THR A 61 34.62 -21.95 -3.13
C THR A 61 35.31 -22.92 -4.08
N SER A 62 36.59 -23.14 -3.85
CA SER A 62 37.26 -24.38 -4.23
C SER A 62 38.32 -24.66 -3.18
N ILE A 63 38.39 -25.94 -2.78
CA ILE A 63 39.48 -26.67 -2.10
C ILE A 63 39.00 -27.44 -0.85
N LEU A 64 39.05 -28.78 -1.01
CA LEU A 64 38.99 -29.92 -0.06
C LEU A 64 37.58 -30.36 0.37
N GLY A 65 37.13 -31.61 0.22
CA GLY A 65 37.80 -32.88 -0.11
C GLY A 65 37.25 -33.97 0.84
N ASP A 66 36.82 -35.11 0.28
CA ASP A 66 36.21 -36.31 0.90
C ASP A 66 36.71 -36.74 2.29
N GLU A 67 35.81 -37.26 3.14
CA GLU A 67 35.80 -38.69 3.53
C GLU A 67 34.62 -39.09 4.46
N ASN A 68 34.08 -40.28 4.20
CA ASN A 68 33.13 -41.03 5.02
C ASN A 68 33.73 -41.44 6.37
N GLN A 69 32.97 -41.37 7.47
CA GLN A 69 32.87 -42.48 8.43
C GLN A 69 31.77 -42.32 9.48
N LEU A 70 31.06 -43.44 9.70
CA LEU A 70 30.18 -43.74 10.83
C LEU A 70 30.90 -43.58 12.18
N CYS A 71 30.20 -43.08 13.21
CA CYS A 71 30.04 -43.82 14.47
C CYS A 71 29.08 -43.15 15.48
N ARG A 72 28.50 -44.02 16.31
CA ARG A 72 27.54 -43.80 17.39
C ARG A 72 28.21 -43.34 18.69
N HIS A 73 27.35 -42.99 19.66
CA HIS A 73 27.52 -42.81 21.12
C HIS A 73 27.80 -41.37 21.56
N ALA A 74 26.91 -40.69 22.30
CA ALA A 74 26.33 -40.95 23.63
C ALA A 74 27.27 -40.56 24.79
N CYS A 75 26.68 -39.75 25.69
CA CYS A 75 27.00 -39.51 27.10
C CYS A 75 27.97 -38.36 27.51
N THR A 76 27.33 -37.35 28.11
CA THR A 76 27.53 -36.82 29.48
C THR A 76 28.78 -36.01 29.86
N HIS A 77 28.46 -34.81 30.39
CA HIS A 77 29.11 -34.01 31.45
C HIS A 77 30.61 -33.68 31.26
N THR A 78 31.06 -32.44 31.47
CA THR A 78 31.21 -31.86 32.82
C THR A 78 31.67 -30.40 32.69
N LEU A 79 31.18 -29.54 33.60
CA LEU A 79 31.66 -28.18 33.82
C LEU A 79 33.11 -28.17 34.34
N ALA A 80 33.95 -27.28 33.79
CA ALA A 80 35.15 -26.80 34.45
C ALA A 80 35.24 -25.27 34.30
N ARG A 81 35.40 -24.58 35.44
CA ARG A 81 35.59 -23.13 35.60
C ARG A 81 37.09 -22.78 35.57
N ARG A 82 37.35 -21.49 35.27
CA ARG A 82 38.57 -20.65 35.42
C ARG A 82 39.24 -20.32 34.07
N ASP A 83 39.65 -19.09 33.74
CA ASP A 83 39.91 -17.86 34.51
C ASP A 83 39.62 -16.59 33.69
N VAL A 84 39.45 -15.47 34.40
CA VAL A 84 39.22 -14.12 33.88
C VAL A 84 40.56 -13.45 33.55
N SER A 85 40.71 -12.94 32.33
CA SER A 85 41.68 -11.89 32.02
C SER A 85 40.98 -10.72 31.31
N THR A 86 41.17 -9.54 31.89
CA THR A 86 40.60 -8.24 31.56
C THR A 86 40.96 -7.74 30.16
N GLY A 87 39.93 -7.42 29.36
CA GLY A 87 40.03 -6.61 28.15
C GLY A 87 38.79 -5.72 28.04
N GLN A 88 38.98 -4.40 28.05
CA GLN A 88 37.93 -3.40 27.92
C GLN A 88 37.24 -3.52 26.56
N SER A 89 35.93 -3.79 26.56
CA SER A 89 35.07 -3.63 25.39
C SER A 89 33.88 -2.74 25.76
N SER A 90 33.68 -1.70 24.95
CA SER A 90 32.59 -0.73 25.02
C SER A 90 31.23 -1.40 25.20
N ALA A 91 30.52 -1.04 26.27
CA ALA A 91 29.14 -1.44 26.50
C ALA A 91 28.24 -0.86 25.39
N ALA A 92 27.75 -1.71 24.50
CA ALA A 92 26.58 -1.39 23.70
C ALA A 92 25.42 -1.15 24.67
N GLN A 93 24.85 0.06 24.63
CA GLN A 93 23.61 0.37 25.34
C GLN A 93 22.48 -0.45 24.72
N TYR A 94 22.22 -1.62 25.30
CA TYR A 94 20.98 -2.35 25.11
C TYR A 94 19.81 -1.44 25.51
N SER A 95 18.86 -1.27 24.59
CA SER A 95 17.53 -0.75 24.93
C SER A 95 16.98 -1.55 26.10
N ARG A 96 16.67 -0.87 27.20
CA ARG A 96 16.12 -1.47 28.42
C ARG A 96 14.70 -1.94 28.13
N TYR A 97 14.54 -3.13 27.56
CA TYR A 97 13.40 -3.95 27.89
C TYR A 97 13.62 -4.42 29.34
N SER A 98 13.04 -3.71 30.31
CA SER A 98 13.17 -4.10 31.71
C SER A 98 12.48 -5.44 31.92
N ALA A 99 13.22 -6.40 32.48
CA ALA A 99 12.77 -7.74 32.86
C ALA A 99 11.69 -7.76 33.98
N SER A 100 10.93 -6.67 34.15
CA SER A 100 9.68 -6.60 34.89
C SER A 100 8.47 -7.04 34.04
N THR A 101 8.65 -7.30 32.74
CA THR A 101 7.61 -7.73 31.79
C THR A 101 7.05 -9.14 32.05
N ILE A 102 7.60 -9.89 33.01
CA ILE A 102 7.26 -11.32 33.20
C ILE A 102 6.03 -11.55 34.11
N MET A 103 5.49 -10.53 34.79
CA MET A 103 4.31 -10.71 35.66
C MET A 103 3.34 -9.51 35.71
N ASN A 104 2.81 -9.05 34.58
CA ASN A 104 1.51 -8.35 34.58
C ASN A 104 0.87 -8.36 33.19
N SER A 105 -0.37 -8.84 33.10
CA SER A 105 -1.23 -8.81 31.92
C SER A 105 -1.71 -7.38 31.63
N TYR A 106 -0.85 -6.51 31.09
CA TYR A 106 -1.25 -5.15 30.76
C TYR A 106 -1.81 -5.07 29.35
N CYS A 107 -3.08 -4.69 29.25
CA CYS A 107 -3.70 -4.28 27.99
C CYS A 107 -2.84 -3.23 27.28
N LYS A 108 -2.90 -3.19 25.95
CA LYS A 108 -2.22 -2.10 25.22
C LYS A 108 -2.83 -0.75 25.58
N GLU A 109 -1.98 0.27 25.60
CA GLU A 109 -2.38 1.65 25.84
C GLU A 109 -1.76 2.58 24.81
N LEU A 110 -2.42 3.71 24.56
CA LEU A 110 -1.93 4.78 23.71
C LEU A 110 -2.04 6.10 24.45
N ASP A 111 -0.90 6.75 24.66
CA ASP A 111 -0.83 8.13 25.13
C ASP A 111 -0.17 8.99 24.05
N LEU A 112 -0.95 9.86 23.39
CA LEU A 112 -0.40 10.72 22.33
C LEU A 112 0.59 11.74 22.88
N MET A 113 0.57 12.00 24.18
CA MET A 113 1.50 12.93 24.80
C MET A 113 2.92 12.40 24.86
N ASP A 114 3.11 11.07 24.75
CA ASP A 114 4.43 10.41 24.67
C ASP A 114 5.18 10.65 23.35
N TYR A 115 4.50 11.17 22.33
CA TYR A 115 5.04 11.39 20.99
C TYR A 115 5.22 12.87 20.71
N ASP A 116 6.28 13.22 19.97
CA ASP A 116 6.54 14.60 19.55
C ASP A 116 6.01 14.87 18.14
N ILE A 117 6.05 13.83 17.31
CA ILE A 117 5.70 13.87 15.89
C ILE A 117 4.57 12.89 15.65
N ILE A 118 3.51 13.34 14.97
CA ILE A 118 2.38 12.48 14.63
C ILE A 118 2.12 12.59 13.12
N GLY A 119 2.19 11.45 12.45
CA GLY A 119 1.95 11.35 11.02
C GLY A 119 0.65 10.65 10.69
N PHE A 120 0.14 10.95 9.50
CA PHE A 120 -1.09 10.35 9.00
C PHE A 120 -0.92 9.95 7.53
N ASP A 121 -1.42 8.78 7.16
CA ASP A 121 -1.82 8.54 5.78
C ASP A 121 -3.07 9.37 5.41
N LEU A 122 -3.33 9.52 4.11
CA LEU A 122 -4.50 10.20 3.60
C LEU A 122 -5.64 9.21 3.33
N ASP A 123 -5.47 8.41 2.28
CA ASP A 123 -6.50 7.58 1.66
C ASP A 123 -6.79 6.36 2.52
N GLY A 124 -8.02 6.24 3.06
CA GLY A 124 -8.39 5.16 3.98
C GLY A 124 -8.10 5.47 5.45
N THR A 125 -7.41 6.59 5.73
CA THR A 125 -7.01 7.01 7.08
C THR A 125 -7.68 8.32 7.50
N LEU A 126 -7.22 9.47 6.99
CA LEU A 126 -7.83 10.77 7.27
C LEU A 126 -9.10 11.00 6.47
N LEU A 127 -9.15 10.48 5.24
CA LEU A 127 -10.37 10.47 4.43
C LEU A 127 -10.82 9.04 4.16
N ARG A 128 -12.14 8.89 4.02
CA ARG A 128 -12.80 7.61 3.74
C ARG A 128 -13.52 7.68 2.40
N TYR A 129 -13.60 6.53 1.75
CA TYR A 129 -14.29 6.38 0.48
C TYR A 129 -15.70 5.84 0.67
N ASN A 130 -16.62 6.25 -0.18
CA ASN A 130 -17.93 5.64 -0.30
C ASN A 130 -17.77 4.28 -0.99
N LEU A 131 -17.64 3.21 -0.20
CA LEU A 131 -17.37 1.88 -0.74
C LEU A 131 -18.52 1.33 -1.60
N GLN A 132 -19.76 1.78 -1.39
CA GLN A 132 -20.88 1.40 -2.26
C GLN A 132 -20.74 1.94 -3.69
N GLU A 133 -20.06 3.07 -3.88
CA GLU A 133 -19.86 3.70 -5.19
C GLU A 133 -18.49 3.37 -5.78
N MET A 134 -17.45 3.37 -4.95
CA MET A 134 -16.08 3.16 -5.39
C MET A 134 -15.83 1.70 -5.80
N THR A 135 -16.35 0.72 -5.06
CA THR A 135 -16.15 -0.71 -5.36
C THR A 135 -16.72 -1.10 -6.73
N PRO A 136 -17.98 -0.76 -7.09
CA PRO A 136 -18.49 -1.00 -8.44
C PRO A 136 -17.70 -0.27 -9.54
N LEU A 137 -17.26 0.97 -9.29
CA LEU A 137 -16.46 1.72 -10.25
C LEU A 137 -15.18 0.96 -10.60
N ILE A 138 -14.39 0.57 -9.59
CA ILE A 138 -13.12 -0.14 -9.79
C ILE A 138 -13.38 -1.49 -10.46
N TYR A 139 -14.36 -2.25 -9.97
CA TYR A 139 -14.75 -3.55 -10.55
C TYR A 139 -15.03 -3.44 -12.06
N ASN A 140 -15.83 -2.46 -12.48
CA ASN A 140 -16.18 -2.26 -13.88
C ASN A 140 -14.99 -1.81 -14.72
N VAL A 141 -14.18 -0.88 -14.23
CA VAL A 141 -12.98 -0.39 -14.93
C VAL A 141 -12.00 -1.54 -15.19
N LEU A 142 -11.75 -2.40 -14.20
CA LEU A 142 -10.83 -3.52 -14.34
C LEU A 142 -11.34 -4.57 -15.33
N LYS A 143 -12.62 -4.94 -15.28
CA LYS A 143 -13.21 -5.87 -16.25
C LYS A 143 -13.15 -5.33 -17.68
N GLN A 144 -13.48 -4.06 -17.85
CA GLN A 144 -13.44 -3.40 -19.15
C GLN A 144 -12.02 -3.41 -19.71
N TYR A 145 -11.01 -3.10 -18.89
CA TYR A 145 -9.61 -3.16 -19.31
C TYR A 145 -9.19 -4.57 -19.74
N LEU A 146 -9.55 -5.61 -18.97
CA LEU A 146 -9.22 -6.99 -19.35
C LEU A 146 -9.83 -7.39 -20.70
N VAL A 147 -11.07 -7.01 -20.99
CA VAL A 147 -11.70 -7.33 -22.27
C VAL A 147 -11.16 -6.48 -23.42
N GLU A 148 -11.12 -5.16 -23.26
CA GLU A 148 -10.80 -4.24 -24.36
C GLU A 148 -9.30 -4.16 -24.67
N VAL A 149 -8.44 -4.27 -23.65
CA VAL A 149 -6.98 -4.10 -23.80
C VAL A 149 -6.26 -5.44 -23.79
N LYS A 150 -6.68 -6.38 -22.93
CA LYS A 150 -6.03 -7.68 -22.77
C LYS A 150 -6.66 -8.80 -23.60
N GLY A 151 -7.81 -8.55 -24.22
CA GLY A 151 -8.46 -9.49 -25.15
C GLY A 151 -9.15 -10.66 -24.46
N TYR A 152 -9.52 -10.52 -23.18
CA TYR A 152 -10.36 -11.51 -22.50
C TYR A 152 -11.74 -11.60 -23.14
N SER A 153 -12.40 -12.74 -22.99
CA SER A 153 -13.75 -12.96 -23.50
C SER A 153 -14.72 -11.85 -23.11
N PRO A 154 -15.58 -11.36 -24.03
CA PRO A 154 -16.68 -10.45 -23.68
C PRO A 154 -17.64 -11.04 -22.63
N ALA A 155 -17.66 -12.37 -22.44
CA ALA A 155 -18.40 -13.03 -21.37
C ALA A 155 -17.97 -12.58 -19.97
N LEU A 156 -16.77 -12.02 -19.80
CA LEU A 156 -16.38 -11.41 -18.53
C LEU A 156 -17.26 -10.20 -18.21
N LEU A 157 -17.59 -9.34 -19.18
CA LEU A 157 -18.42 -8.16 -18.96
C LEU A 157 -19.82 -8.51 -18.46
N SER A 158 -20.37 -9.65 -18.87
CA SER A 158 -21.69 -10.12 -18.43
C SER A 158 -21.72 -10.78 -17.05
N LYS A 159 -20.56 -10.98 -16.38
CA LYS A 159 -20.52 -11.47 -15.01
C LYS A 159 -21.08 -10.44 -14.03
N ASP A 160 -21.89 -10.91 -13.07
CA ASP A 160 -22.54 -10.05 -12.08
C ASP A 160 -21.57 -9.58 -10.98
N LEU A 161 -21.83 -8.39 -10.44
CA LEU A 161 -21.16 -7.89 -9.26
C LEU A 161 -21.73 -8.59 -8.01
N ASP A 162 -20.92 -9.40 -7.34
CA ASP A 162 -21.26 -10.00 -6.06
C ASP A 162 -20.46 -9.31 -4.94
N MET A 163 -21.13 -8.43 -4.20
CA MET A 163 -20.51 -7.70 -3.09
C MET A 163 -20.09 -8.64 -1.94
N ASP A 164 -20.73 -9.80 -1.79
CA ASP A 164 -20.40 -10.76 -0.73
C ASP A 164 -19.03 -11.42 -0.95
N PHE A 165 -18.50 -11.39 -2.18
CA PHE A 165 -17.17 -11.91 -2.49
C PHE A 165 -16.04 -10.98 -2.05
N PHE A 166 -16.30 -9.69 -1.78
CA PHE A 166 -15.24 -8.75 -1.41
C PHE A 166 -14.80 -8.91 0.04
N GLN A 167 -13.48 -8.90 0.24
CA GLN A 167 -12.86 -8.80 1.55
C GLN A 167 -11.44 -8.26 1.37
N LYS A 168 -11.09 -7.23 2.15
CA LYS A 168 -9.71 -6.77 2.28
C LYS A 168 -8.87 -7.90 2.87
N GLY A 169 -7.61 -7.99 2.46
CA GLY A 169 -6.63 -8.90 3.02
C GLY A 169 -6.65 -10.33 2.44
N LEU A 170 -7.39 -10.58 1.36
CA LEU A 170 -7.26 -11.82 0.61
C LEU A 170 -5.93 -11.85 -0.15
N MET A 171 -5.47 -13.06 -0.48
CA MET A 171 -4.25 -13.29 -1.25
C MET A 171 -4.58 -14.01 -2.55
N LEU A 172 -4.17 -13.44 -3.68
CA LEU A 172 -4.25 -14.08 -4.99
C LEU A 172 -3.06 -15.01 -5.17
N ASP A 173 -3.33 -16.28 -5.46
CA ASP A 173 -2.38 -17.21 -6.08
C ASP A 173 -2.60 -17.11 -7.60
N GLY A 174 -1.84 -16.19 -8.21
CA GLY A 174 -1.93 -15.86 -9.63
C GLY A 174 -1.53 -17.03 -10.52
N VAL A 175 -0.69 -17.95 -10.03
CA VAL A 175 -0.23 -19.12 -10.77
C VAL A 175 -1.37 -20.13 -10.90
N ARG A 176 -2.08 -20.42 -9.80
CA ARG A 176 -3.12 -21.48 -9.76
C ARG A 176 -4.55 -20.98 -9.98
N GLY A 177 -4.75 -19.67 -10.14
CA GLY A 177 -6.09 -19.09 -10.31
C GLY A 177 -6.93 -19.12 -9.02
N ASN A 178 -6.28 -19.11 -7.86
CA ASN A 178 -6.94 -19.24 -6.57
C ASN A 178 -6.94 -17.93 -5.78
N VAL A 179 -7.97 -17.73 -4.96
CA VAL A 179 -8.06 -16.66 -3.96
C VAL A 179 -8.01 -17.29 -2.59
N LEU A 180 -7.13 -16.82 -1.72
CA LEU A 180 -6.78 -17.44 -0.45
C LEU A 180 -7.10 -16.51 0.72
N LYS A 181 -7.57 -17.10 1.81
CA LYS A 181 -7.64 -16.48 3.13
C LYS A 181 -6.70 -17.22 4.07
N LEU A 182 -5.87 -16.47 4.80
CA LEU A 182 -4.80 -17.02 5.63
C LEU A 182 -5.06 -16.82 7.13
N SER A 183 -4.68 -17.82 7.92
CA SER A 183 -4.58 -17.72 9.38
C SER A 183 -3.41 -16.82 9.81
N ASN A 184 -3.32 -16.52 11.10
CA ASN A 184 -2.19 -15.80 11.70
C ASN A 184 -0.86 -16.55 11.69
N GLU A 185 -0.85 -17.81 11.26
CA GLU A 185 0.36 -18.61 11.01
C GLU A 185 0.56 -18.90 9.51
N ALA A 186 -0.17 -18.22 8.62
CA ALA A 186 -0.10 -18.39 7.17
C ALA A 186 -0.52 -19.76 6.64
N THR A 187 -1.36 -20.48 7.38
CA THR A 187 -2.10 -21.64 6.84
C THR A 187 -3.32 -21.15 6.06
N ILE A 188 -3.67 -21.86 4.99
CA ILE A 188 -4.83 -21.55 4.16
C ILE A 188 -6.08 -22.06 4.89
N ILE A 189 -6.90 -21.13 5.37
CA ILE A 189 -8.12 -21.42 6.12
C ILE A 189 -9.38 -21.43 5.25
N ARG A 190 -9.34 -20.69 4.13
CA ARG A 190 -10.34 -20.77 3.05
C ARG A 190 -9.66 -20.50 1.72
N ALA A 191 -10.16 -21.11 0.66
CA ALA A 191 -9.72 -20.82 -0.70
C ALA A 191 -10.88 -20.93 -1.68
N SER A 192 -10.83 -20.18 -2.77
CA SER A 192 -11.64 -20.40 -3.97
C SER A 192 -10.76 -20.62 -5.17
N HIS A 193 -11.23 -21.40 -6.14
CA HIS A 193 -10.70 -21.44 -7.49
C HIS A 193 -11.69 -20.74 -8.40
N GLY A 194 -11.26 -19.64 -9.02
CA GLY A 194 -12.22 -18.67 -9.56
C GLY A 194 -13.23 -18.26 -8.48
N THR A 195 -14.52 -18.26 -8.81
CA THR A 195 -15.59 -17.92 -7.86
C THR A 195 -16.10 -19.11 -7.03
N ARG A 196 -15.59 -20.32 -7.29
CA ARG A 196 -16.04 -21.53 -6.58
C ARG A 196 -15.19 -21.78 -5.34
N LEU A 197 -15.84 -21.86 -4.18
CA LEU A 197 -15.18 -22.25 -2.93
C LEU A 197 -14.60 -23.67 -3.04
N LEU A 198 -13.36 -23.84 -2.59
CA LEU A 198 -12.69 -25.12 -2.51
C LEU A 198 -13.06 -25.83 -1.21
N SER A 199 -13.24 -27.14 -1.29
CA SER A 199 -13.30 -28.02 -0.12
C SER A 199 -11.94 -28.17 0.54
N ASP A 200 -11.96 -28.63 1.79
CA ASP A 200 -10.76 -28.95 2.57
C ASP A 200 -9.85 -29.95 1.85
N ASP A 201 -10.41 -31.02 1.27
CA ASP A 201 -9.67 -32.03 0.50
C ASP A 201 -9.02 -31.42 -0.76
N GLU A 202 -9.70 -30.49 -1.44
CA GLU A 202 -9.13 -29.79 -2.60
C GLU A 202 -7.98 -28.87 -2.19
N ILE A 203 -8.10 -28.16 -1.07
CA ILE A 203 -7.02 -27.30 -0.54
C ILE A 203 -5.80 -28.16 -0.20
N GLU A 204 -5.98 -29.27 0.49
CA GLU A 204 -4.90 -30.19 0.84
C GLU A 204 -4.27 -30.85 -0.39
N SER A 205 -5.06 -31.17 -1.41
CA SER A 205 -4.54 -31.68 -2.67
C SER A 205 -3.69 -30.66 -3.42
N ILE A 206 -3.99 -29.36 -3.32
CA ILE A 206 -3.29 -28.29 -4.05
C ILE A 206 -2.06 -27.80 -3.28
N TYR A 207 -2.19 -27.63 -1.96
CA TYR A 207 -1.22 -26.97 -1.08
C TYR A 207 -0.58 -27.91 -0.05
N GLY A 208 -0.83 -29.21 -0.16
CA GLY A 208 -0.36 -30.22 0.78
C GLY A 208 -1.17 -30.27 2.07
N ALA A 209 -0.95 -31.32 2.87
CA ALA A 209 -1.68 -31.58 4.12
C ALA A 209 -1.56 -30.45 5.16
N GLU A 210 -0.46 -29.69 5.12
CA GLU A 210 -0.27 -28.53 6.01
C GLU A 210 -1.03 -27.27 5.54
N ARG A 211 -1.64 -27.31 4.35
CA ARG A 211 -2.34 -26.20 3.70
C ARG A 211 -1.48 -24.94 3.63
N ARG A 212 -0.22 -25.10 3.22
CA ARG A 212 0.77 -24.02 3.15
C ARG A 212 1.24 -23.81 1.71
N TRP A 213 1.47 -22.55 1.39
CA TRP A 213 2.15 -22.17 0.16
C TRP A 213 3.43 -21.43 0.50
N ASP A 214 4.54 -21.79 -0.13
CA ASP A 214 5.86 -21.20 0.15
C ASP A 214 5.86 -19.68 -0.01
N VAL A 215 5.16 -19.16 -1.02
CA VAL A 215 5.06 -17.71 -1.25
C VAL A 215 4.26 -17.02 -0.15
N ALA A 216 3.15 -17.62 0.31
CA ALA A 216 2.39 -17.11 1.46
C ALA A 216 3.21 -17.15 2.75
N THR A 217 4.03 -18.19 2.93
CA THR A 217 4.94 -18.34 4.08
C THR A 217 6.06 -17.30 4.03
N ALA A 218 6.62 -17.02 2.85
CA ALA A 218 7.59 -15.96 2.64
C ALA A 218 7.00 -14.58 2.98
N PHE A 219 5.78 -14.29 2.51
CA PHE A 219 5.04 -13.08 2.87
C PHE A 219 4.83 -12.97 4.39
N TYR A 220 4.45 -14.05 5.06
CA TYR A 220 4.26 -14.06 6.51
C TYR A 220 5.54 -13.73 7.28
N ASN A 221 6.67 -14.34 6.89
CA ASN A 221 7.95 -14.12 7.55
C ASN A 221 8.49 -12.70 7.29
N ASN A 222 8.35 -12.22 6.06
CA ASN A 222 8.76 -10.89 5.65
C ASN A 222 7.86 -10.39 4.51
N PRO A 223 6.82 -9.58 4.80
CA PRO A 223 5.92 -9.06 3.78
C PRO A 223 6.63 -8.30 2.64
N LEU A 224 7.79 -7.73 2.91
CA LEU A 224 8.56 -6.98 1.91
C LEU A 224 9.29 -7.89 0.92
N SER A 225 9.51 -9.17 1.22
CA SER A 225 10.19 -10.11 0.31
C SER A 225 9.32 -10.46 -0.90
N THR A 226 8.01 -10.27 -0.82
CA THR A 226 7.07 -10.49 -1.93
C THR A 226 6.57 -9.19 -2.56
N TRP A 227 7.11 -8.04 -2.14
CA TRP A 227 6.65 -6.73 -2.62
C TRP A 227 7.06 -6.44 -4.07
N ASN A 228 8.19 -6.99 -4.50
CA ASN A 228 8.74 -6.87 -5.86
C ASN A 228 9.40 -8.19 -6.27
N GLY A 229 9.77 -8.30 -7.55
CA GLY A 229 10.51 -9.44 -8.09
C GLY A 229 9.64 -10.68 -8.33
N PRO A 230 10.24 -11.87 -8.50
CA PRO A 230 9.53 -13.06 -9.01
C PRO A 230 8.32 -13.49 -8.18
N ALA A 231 8.34 -13.26 -6.86
CA ALA A 231 7.19 -13.58 -6.01
C ALA A 231 6.00 -12.66 -6.31
N SER A 232 6.22 -11.36 -6.52
CA SER A 232 5.15 -10.38 -6.83
C SER A 232 4.45 -10.63 -8.17
N GLU A 233 5.11 -11.35 -9.08
CA GLU A 233 4.53 -11.77 -10.37
C GLU A 233 3.58 -12.98 -10.20
N GLN A 234 3.73 -13.74 -9.11
CA GLN A 234 2.95 -14.94 -8.84
C GLN A 234 1.78 -14.67 -7.89
N MET A 235 1.80 -13.56 -7.16
CA MET A 235 0.90 -13.33 -6.05
C MET A 235 0.52 -11.87 -5.87
N ARG A 236 -0.61 -11.64 -5.20
CA ARG A 236 -0.97 -10.32 -4.67
C ARG A 236 -1.70 -10.47 -3.35
N THR A 237 -1.27 -9.72 -2.34
CA THR A 237 -2.15 -9.48 -1.19
C THR A 237 -2.96 -8.20 -1.43
N LEU A 238 -4.26 -8.26 -1.21
CA LEU A 238 -5.18 -7.15 -1.41
C LEU A 238 -5.25 -6.33 -0.13
N LEU A 239 -4.50 -5.23 -0.06
CA LEU A 239 -4.19 -4.57 1.21
C LEU A 239 -5.09 -3.37 1.51
N ASP A 240 -5.83 -2.86 0.53
CA ASP A 240 -6.64 -1.65 0.67
C ASP A 240 -7.91 -1.70 -0.21
N TYR A 241 -8.72 -0.65 -0.16
CA TYR A 241 -9.97 -0.61 -0.91
C TYR A 241 -9.81 -0.31 -2.41
N PHE A 242 -8.60 0.04 -2.87
CA PHE A 242 -8.31 0.23 -4.29
C PHE A 242 -8.02 -1.10 -4.99
N ASP A 243 -7.34 -2.02 -4.30
CA ASP A 243 -7.02 -3.32 -4.87
C ASP A 243 -8.03 -4.43 -4.50
N MET A 244 -8.78 -4.30 -3.39
CA MET A 244 -9.79 -5.29 -2.98
C MET A 244 -10.78 -5.69 -4.10
N PRO A 245 -11.32 -4.78 -4.95
CA PRO A 245 -12.25 -5.17 -6.00
C PRO A 245 -11.64 -6.10 -7.06
N SER A 246 -10.31 -6.13 -7.17
CA SER A 246 -9.59 -7.02 -8.08
C SER A 246 -9.80 -8.50 -7.73
N ALA A 247 -10.16 -8.86 -6.48
CA ALA A 247 -10.45 -10.25 -6.09
C ALA A 247 -11.52 -10.89 -6.97
N LEU A 248 -12.67 -10.22 -7.11
CA LEU A 248 -13.79 -10.75 -7.88
C LEU A 248 -13.49 -10.74 -9.38
N VAL A 249 -12.82 -9.70 -9.88
CA VAL A 249 -12.43 -9.61 -11.30
C VAL A 249 -11.47 -10.74 -11.66
N PHE A 250 -10.47 -10.99 -10.81
CA PHE A 250 -9.54 -12.11 -10.95
C PHE A 250 -10.28 -13.44 -10.96
N ALA A 251 -11.13 -13.68 -9.96
CA ALA A 251 -11.90 -14.92 -9.82
C ALA A 251 -12.81 -15.18 -11.02
N GLN A 252 -13.53 -14.16 -11.49
CA GLN A 252 -14.43 -14.27 -12.65
C GLN A 252 -13.68 -14.45 -13.97
N ALA A 253 -12.51 -13.83 -14.12
CA ALA A 253 -11.66 -14.04 -15.28
C ALA A 253 -11.08 -15.47 -15.30
N VAL A 254 -10.70 -16.02 -14.14
CA VAL A 254 -10.34 -17.45 -14.01
C VAL A 254 -11.50 -18.35 -14.44
N ASP A 255 -12.73 -18.09 -13.98
CA ASP A 255 -13.90 -18.87 -14.42
C ASP A 255 -14.10 -18.82 -15.94
N VAL A 256 -13.90 -17.65 -16.56
CA VAL A 256 -14.03 -17.48 -18.01
C VAL A 256 -12.95 -18.29 -18.74
N VAL A 257 -11.70 -18.21 -18.30
CA VAL A 257 -10.58 -19.00 -18.86
C VAL A 257 -10.86 -20.50 -18.75
N ASP A 258 -11.37 -20.95 -17.60
CA ASP A 258 -11.77 -22.35 -17.40
C ASP A 258 -12.84 -22.80 -18.39
N ASN A 259 -13.87 -21.98 -18.58
CA ASN A 259 -14.98 -22.29 -19.48
C ASN A 259 -14.53 -22.34 -20.95
N GLU A 260 -13.62 -21.45 -21.37
CA GLU A 260 -13.10 -21.42 -22.74
C GLU A 260 -12.10 -22.55 -23.02
N SER A 261 -11.42 -23.06 -21.99
CA SER A 261 -10.45 -24.16 -22.14
C SER A 261 -11.13 -25.47 -22.57
N GLY A 262 -12.41 -25.66 -22.20
CA GLY A 262 -13.26 -26.75 -22.68
C GLY A 262 -12.63 -28.14 -22.51
N SER A 263 -12.77 -28.99 -23.54
CA SER A 263 -12.21 -30.36 -23.54
C SER A 263 -10.68 -30.43 -23.52
N SER A 264 -9.99 -29.30 -23.73
CA SER A 264 -8.52 -29.22 -23.70
C SER A 264 -7.96 -29.35 -22.28
N GLY A 265 -8.83 -29.32 -21.26
CA GLY A 265 -8.45 -29.30 -19.86
C GLY A 265 -8.08 -27.89 -19.39
N LYS A 266 -8.13 -27.67 -18.08
CA LYS A 266 -7.77 -26.38 -17.48
C LYS A 266 -6.29 -26.07 -17.71
N PRO A 267 -5.89 -24.79 -17.79
CA PRO A 267 -4.49 -24.42 -17.86
C PRO A 267 -3.70 -24.88 -16.64
N ASN A 268 -2.43 -25.22 -16.83
CA ASN A 268 -1.53 -25.52 -15.70
C ASN A 268 -1.16 -24.24 -14.91
N GLU A 269 -1.16 -23.09 -15.60
CA GLU A 269 -0.85 -21.78 -15.02
C GLU A 269 -1.78 -20.71 -15.61
N TYR A 270 -2.16 -19.74 -14.77
CA TYR A 270 -3.00 -18.61 -15.15
C TYR A 270 -2.16 -17.33 -15.32
N LYS A 271 -2.57 -16.47 -16.26
CA LYS A 271 -1.94 -15.16 -16.50
C LYS A 271 -2.76 -13.98 -16.00
N VAL A 272 -3.92 -14.26 -15.42
CA VAL A 272 -4.93 -13.27 -15.02
C VAL A 272 -4.35 -12.22 -14.09
N TRP A 273 -3.52 -12.62 -13.11
CA TRP A 273 -2.93 -11.67 -12.19
C TRP A 273 -2.02 -10.64 -12.89
N GLY A 274 -1.14 -11.09 -13.79
CA GLY A 274 -0.25 -10.17 -14.51
C GLY A 274 -1.02 -9.15 -15.34
N ASP A 275 -2.06 -9.59 -16.04
CA ASP A 275 -2.93 -8.70 -16.83
C ASP A 275 -3.74 -7.73 -15.95
N LEU A 276 -4.20 -8.19 -14.80
CA LEU A 276 -4.95 -7.38 -13.84
C LEU A 276 -4.05 -6.37 -13.11
N LEU A 277 -2.80 -6.72 -12.85
CA LEU A 277 -1.79 -5.81 -12.33
C LEU A 277 -1.56 -4.65 -13.31
N GLU A 278 -1.45 -4.93 -14.61
CA GLU A 278 -1.36 -3.87 -15.62
C GLU A 278 -2.61 -3.00 -15.67
N ALA A 279 -3.81 -3.57 -15.47
CA ALA A 279 -5.06 -2.82 -15.38
C ALA A 279 -5.07 -1.86 -14.17
N LEU A 280 -4.60 -2.32 -13.01
CA LEU A 280 -4.44 -1.50 -11.80
C LEU A 280 -3.41 -0.39 -12.02
N MET A 281 -2.24 -0.72 -12.60
CA MET A 281 -1.21 0.26 -12.94
C MET A 281 -1.74 1.32 -13.92
N HIS A 282 -2.51 0.93 -14.92
CA HIS A 282 -3.14 1.86 -15.86
C HIS A 282 -4.17 2.76 -15.16
N SER A 283 -5.00 2.18 -14.28
CA SER A 283 -6.06 2.89 -13.58
C SER A 283 -5.52 3.96 -12.63
N TYR A 284 -4.41 3.67 -11.94
CA TYR A 284 -3.83 4.52 -10.90
C TYR A 284 -2.53 5.23 -11.30
N SER A 285 -2.08 5.08 -12.54
CA SER A 285 -0.92 5.83 -13.04
C SER A 285 -1.19 7.33 -12.95
N ARG A 286 -0.29 8.07 -12.29
CA ARG A 286 -0.41 9.53 -12.14
C ARG A 286 -0.53 10.25 -13.49
N ASP A 287 0.11 9.72 -14.53
CA ASP A 287 0.09 10.32 -15.87
C ASP A 287 -1.32 10.26 -16.49
N ASN A 288 -2.16 9.33 -16.01
CA ASN A 288 -3.54 9.15 -16.46
C ASN A 288 -4.57 9.97 -15.66
N PHE A 289 -4.13 10.75 -14.67
CA PHE A 289 -5.03 11.56 -13.85
C PHE A 289 -5.65 12.75 -14.60
N SER A 290 -4.99 13.33 -15.61
CA SER A 290 -5.49 14.55 -16.27
C SER A 290 -5.94 14.36 -17.71
N ASN A 291 -5.75 13.18 -18.29
CA ASN A 291 -5.86 12.94 -19.73
C ASN A 291 -7.03 12.02 -20.15
N ASP A 292 -7.97 11.76 -19.23
CA ASP A 292 -9.13 10.87 -19.43
C ASP A 292 -8.81 9.41 -19.81
N SER A 293 -7.54 8.99 -19.79
CA SER A 293 -7.14 7.61 -20.16
C SER A 293 -7.49 6.58 -19.08
N SER A 294 -7.56 7.00 -17.81
CA SER A 294 -8.09 6.20 -16.71
C SER A 294 -9.58 6.49 -16.54
N LEU A 295 -10.42 5.49 -16.80
CA LEU A 295 -11.87 5.59 -16.56
C LEU A 295 -12.18 5.80 -15.07
N TYR A 296 -11.35 5.24 -14.19
CA TYR A 296 -11.44 5.45 -12.75
C TYR A 296 -11.26 6.94 -12.41
N PHE A 297 -10.14 7.53 -12.81
CA PHE A 297 -9.90 8.94 -12.50
C PHE A 297 -10.90 9.85 -13.22
N LYS A 298 -11.31 9.51 -14.44
CA LYS A 298 -12.33 10.28 -15.19
C LYS A 298 -13.64 10.36 -14.41
N ALA A 299 -14.15 9.23 -13.92
CA ALA A 299 -15.37 9.19 -13.12
C ALA A 299 -15.20 9.96 -11.80
N LEU A 300 -14.08 9.75 -11.09
CA LEU A 300 -13.82 10.40 -9.81
C LEU A 300 -13.68 11.92 -9.93
N ARG A 301 -12.98 12.44 -10.95
CA ARG A 301 -12.87 13.88 -11.21
C ARG A 301 -14.21 14.52 -11.52
N ALA A 302 -15.10 13.81 -12.21
CA ALA A 302 -16.42 14.34 -12.58
C ALA A 302 -17.32 14.52 -11.34
N GLU A 303 -17.27 13.57 -10.39
CA GLU A 303 -18.15 13.56 -9.22
C GLU A 303 -17.39 13.19 -7.93
N PRO A 304 -16.41 13.98 -7.45
CA PRO A 304 -15.56 13.59 -6.32
C PRO A 304 -16.36 13.34 -5.03
N HIS A 305 -17.42 14.11 -4.79
CA HIS A 305 -18.31 13.97 -3.64
C HIS A 305 -19.10 12.65 -3.59
N ARG A 306 -19.24 11.96 -4.73
CA ARG A 306 -19.89 10.65 -4.81
C ARG A 306 -19.00 9.56 -4.22
N TYR A 307 -17.69 9.68 -4.41
CA TYR A 307 -16.70 8.65 -4.05
C TYR A 307 -15.94 8.97 -2.76
N VAL A 308 -15.73 10.24 -2.43
CA VAL A 308 -14.95 10.67 -1.27
C VAL A 308 -15.88 11.29 -0.22
N LEU A 309 -15.88 10.71 0.98
CA LEU A 309 -16.74 11.15 2.07
C LEU A 309 -16.17 12.39 2.76
N PRO A 310 -17.01 13.37 3.12
CA PRO A 310 -16.59 14.48 3.96
C PRO A 310 -16.18 13.97 5.34
N SER A 311 -15.08 14.51 5.88
CA SER A 311 -14.63 14.20 7.24
C SER A 311 -15.41 15.03 8.27
N CYS A 312 -15.59 14.48 9.47
CA CYS A 312 -16.32 15.18 10.52
C CYS A 312 -15.53 16.37 11.09
N THR A 313 -16.25 17.39 11.57
CA THR A 313 -15.65 18.60 12.17
C THR A 313 -14.82 18.32 13.41
N LYS A 314 -15.12 17.24 14.15
CA LYS A 314 -14.33 16.80 15.31
C LYS A 314 -12.89 16.49 14.94
N LEU A 315 -12.63 15.92 13.77
CA LEU A 315 -11.27 15.66 13.28
C LEU A 315 -10.45 16.95 13.17
N PHE A 316 -11.04 18.01 12.61
CA PHE A 316 -10.35 19.28 12.44
C PHE A 316 -10.01 19.93 13.77
N THR A 317 -10.93 19.88 14.73
CA THR A 317 -10.67 20.35 16.11
C THR A 317 -9.56 19.53 16.75
N TRP A 318 -9.61 18.21 16.62
CA TRP A 318 -8.64 17.29 17.20
C TRP A 318 -7.22 17.49 16.64
N LEU A 319 -7.07 17.71 15.32
CA LEU A 319 -5.78 18.05 14.72
C LEU A 319 -5.25 19.40 15.23
N LYS A 320 -6.12 20.39 15.44
CA LYS A 320 -5.71 21.69 16.03
C LYS A 320 -5.28 21.53 17.49
N GLU A 321 -5.99 20.73 18.28
CA GLU A 321 -5.64 20.45 19.67
C GLU A 321 -4.28 19.76 19.80
N LEU A 322 -3.94 18.82 18.90
CA LEU A 322 -2.59 18.25 18.83
C LEU A 322 -1.51 19.32 18.59
N ARG A 323 -1.74 20.23 17.65
CA ARG A 323 -0.79 21.32 17.38
C ARG A 323 -0.67 22.27 18.57
N GLN A 324 -1.76 22.55 19.27
CA GLN A 324 -1.78 23.35 20.50
C GLN A 324 -1.03 22.66 21.65
N ALA A 325 -0.98 21.33 21.66
CA ALA A 325 -0.17 20.52 22.56
C ALA A 325 1.28 20.33 22.08
N ASP A 326 1.79 21.27 21.26
CA ASP A 326 3.14 21.31 20.71
C ASP A 326 3.58 20.10 19.85
N LYS A 327 2.62 19.31 19.36
CA LYS A 327 2.91 18.19 18.43
C LYS A 327 3.19 18.70 17.02
N LYS A 328 4.17 18.10 16.34
CA LYS A 328 4.42 18.34 14.90
C LYS A 328 3.71 17.31 14.06
N LEU A 329 2.96 17.78 13.07
CA LEU A 329 2.09 16.92 12.26
C LEU A 329 2.63 16.80 10.85
N PHE A 330 2.57 15.60 10.27
CA PHE A 330 2.85 15.41 8.86
C PHE A 330 1.79 14.55 8.15
N LEU A 331 1.56 14.85 6.88
CA LEU A 331 0.79 13.99 5.98
C LEU A 331 1.75 13.23 5.06
N LEU A 332 1.53 11.92 4.91
CA LEU A 332 2.31 11.05 4.04
C LEU A 332 1.39 10.17 3.21
N THR A 333 1.25 10.46 1.92
CA THR A 333 0.36 9.70 1.02
C THR A 333 1.13 9.09 -0.17
N GLY A 334 0.66 7.92 -0.61
CA GLY A 334 1.09 7.30 -1.87
C GLY A 334 0.57 8.04 -3.12
N SER A 335 -0.46 8.86 -2.96
CA SER A 335 -1.13 9.61 -4.01
C SER A 335 -0.25 10.75 -4.56
N ASN A 336 -0.28 10.97 -5.88
CA ASN A 336 0.32 12.14 -6.50
C ASN A 336 -0.42 13.43 -6.07
N ILE A 337 0.26 14.58 -6.13
CA ILE A 337 -0.27 15.84 -5.59
C ILE A 337 -1.62 16.27 -6.19
N ASP A 338 -1.87 16.00 -7.46
CA ASP A 338 -3.12 16.35 -8.13
C ASP A 338 -4.32 15.54 -7.59
N PHE A 339 -4.16 14.23 -7.47
CA PHE A 339 -5.16 13.35 -6.88
C PHE A 339 -5.33 13.61 -5.38
N ALA A 340 -4.22 13.72 -4.64
CA ALA A 340 -4.25 14.00 -3.20
C ALA A 340 -4.93 15.34 -2.89
N ASP A 341 -4.68 16.38 -3.69
CA ASP A 341 -5.36 17.67 -3.50
C ASP A 341 -6.86 17.58 -3.79
N LEU A 342 -7.27 16.87 -4.84
CA LEU A 342 -8.69 16.68 -5.16
C LEU A 342 -9.42 15.96 -4.01
N THR A 343 -8.90 14.83 -3.55
CA THR A 343 -9.54 14.02 -2.51
C THR A 343 -9.48 14.69 -1.15
N ALA A 344 -8.34 15.26 -0.77
CA ALA A 344 -8.20 16.00 0.48
C ALA A 344 -9.08 17.27 0.51
N THR A 345 -9.20 18.00 -0.59
CA THR A 345 -10.10 19.17 -0.65
C THR A 345 -11.57 18.75 -0.48
N GLN A 346 -11.97 17.64 -1.10
CA GLN A 346 -13.33 17.11 -0.96
C GLN A 346 -13.62 16.63 0.47
N ALA A 347 -12.67 15.94 1.11
CA ALA A 347 -12.87 15.35 2.43
C ALA A 347 -12.63 16.33 3.59
N LEU A 348 -11.55 17.11 3.53
CA LEU A 348 -10.99 17.91 4.62
C LEU A 348 -11.20 19.43 4.40
N GLY A 349 -11.64 19.84 3.21
CA GLY A 349 -11.84 21.24 2.83
C GLY A 349 -10.61 21.88 2.16
N ALA A 350 -10.80 23.05 1.55
CA ALA A 350 -9.78 23.72 0.72
C ALA A 350 -8.46 24.05 1.46
N ASN A 351 -8.53 24.28 2.77
CA ASN A 351 -7.39 24.67 3.60
C ASN A 351 -6.74 23.49 4.33
N TRP A 352 -6.97 22.25 3.87
CA TRP A 352 -6.48 21.04 4.53
C TRP A 352 -4.96 21.04 4.81
N ARG A 353 -4.18 21.75 3.99
CA ARG A 353 -2.73 21.84 4.14
C ARG A 353 -2.30 22.50 5.46
N GLU A 354 -3.11 23.41 6.00
CA GLU A 354 -2.81 24.18 7.22
C GLU A 354 -2.73 23.31 8.48
N TYR A 355 -3.25 22.09 8.44
CA TYR A 355 -3.19 21.15 9.56
C TYR A 355 -1.81 20.51 9.74
N PHE A 356 -0.94 20.57 8.74
CA PHE A 356 0.32 19.82 8.72
C PHE A 356 1.54 20.73 8.62
N ASP A 357 2.61 20.40 9.36
CA ASP A 357 3.90 21.07 9.23
C ASP A 357 4.65 20.59 7.98
N PHE A 358 4.45 19.32 7.57
CA PHE A 358 5.03 18.74 6.37
C PHE A 358 4.01 17.90 5.61
N ILE A 359 4.02 18.00 4.28
CA ILE A 359 3.18 17.18 3.40
C ILE A 359 4.08 16.49 2.39
N VAL A 360 3.97 15.16 2.34
CA VAL A 360 4.72 14.32 1.41
C VAL A 360 3.74 13.54 0.55
N THR A 361 3.69 13.87 -0.73
CA THR A 361 2.90 13.16 -1.75
C THR A 361 3.76 12.16 -2.51
N TYR A 362 3.14 11.23 -3.22
CA TYR A 362 3.81 10.21 -4.02
C TYR A 362 4.99 9.55 -3.27
N ALA A 363 4.77 9.20 -1.99
CA ALA A 363 5.82 8.77 -1.08
C ALA A 363 6.53 7.47 -1.54
N LYS A 364 5.84 6.67 -2.37
CA LYS A 364 6.22 5.29 -2.75
C LYS A 364 6.56 4.45 -1.51
N LYS A 365 5.60 4.37 -0.59
CA LYS A 365 5.59 3.39 0.50
C LYS A 365 5.67 1.96 -0.11
N PRO A 366 6.27 0.97 0.57
CA PRO A 366 7.03 1.04 1.83
C PRO A 366 8.45 1.62 1.67
N GLY A 367 8.87 1.93 0.43
CA GLY A 367 10.20 2.47 0.12
C GLY A 367 10.55 3.74 0.88
N PHE A 368 9.58 4.58 1.20
CA PHE A 368 9.76 5.78 2.02
C PHE A 368 10.42 5.51 3.38
N PHE A 369 10.07 4.39 4.02
CA PHE A 369 10.56 4.02 5.34
C PHE A 369 11.86 3.20 5.27
N THR A 370 12.12 2.55 4.15
CA THR A 370 13.21 1.56 4.01
C THR A 370 14.40 2.07 3.18
N GLN A 371 14.21 3.12 2.39
CA GLN A 371 15.20 3.65 1.45
C GLN A 371 15.54 5.11 1.78
N LYS A 372 16.67 5.59 1.26
CA LYS A 372 17.09 7.00 1.35
C LYS A 372 16.91 7.72 0.01
N ARG A 373 15.67 7.77 -0.49
CA ARG A 373 15.35 8.48 -1.74
C ARG A 373 15.33 9.99 -1.50
N ALA A 374 15.86 10.76 -2.45
CA ALA A 374 15.77 12.22 -2.41
C ALA A 374 14.31 12.70 -2.52
N TYR A 375 14.03 13.85 -1.91
CA TYR A 375 12.77 14.56 -2.08
C TYR A 375 12.79 15.34 -3.38
N LEU A 376 11.63 15.48 -4.02
CA LEU A 376 11.39 16.44 -5.08
C LEU A 376 10.55 17.60 -4.55
N ASN A 377 10.80 18.79 -5.08
CA ASN A 377 9.92 19.93 -4.84
C ASN A 377 8.62 19.77 -5.62
N VAL A 378 7.53 20.29 -5.05
CA VAL A 378 6.21 20.28 -5.67
C VAL A 378 5.72 21.70 -5.86
N ASP A 379 5.27 22.01 -7.07
CA ASP A 379 4.48 23.21 -7.32
C ASP A 379 3.03 22.90 -6.89
N ALA A 380 2.69 23.31 -5.67
CA ALA A 380 1.37 23.05 -5.09
C ALA A 380 0.24 23.80 -5.81
N VAL A 381 0.54 24.90 -6.52
CA VAL A 381 -0.44 25.67 -7.28
C VAL A 381 -0.73 24.98 -8.61
N ALA A 382 0.32 24.62 -9.35
CA ALA A 382 0.18 23.86 -10.59
C ALA A 382 -0.11 22.36 -10.36
N LYS A 383 -0.09 21.91 -9.09
CA LYS A 383 -0.34 20.53 -8.65
C LYS A 383 0.53 19.52 -9.40
N ARG A 384 1.83 19.78 -9.44
CA ARG A 384 2.79 18.88 -10.12
C ARG A 384 4.14 18.84 -9.40
N GLU A 385 4.79 17.69 -9.51
CA GLU A 385 6.20 17.57 -9.16
C GLU A 385 7.06 18.45 -10.09
N LEU A 386 8.12 19.02 -9.54
CA LEU A 386 9.13 19.73 -10.32
C LEU A 386 10.24 18.75 -10.71
N PRO A 387 10.43 18.41 -11.99
CA PRO A 387 11.53 17.55 -12.41
C PRO A 387 12.89 18.19 -12.14
N ASN A 388 13.91 17.36 -11.89
CA ASN A 388 15.29 17.81 -11.63
C ASN A 388 15.41 18.75 -10.43
N SER A 389 14.57 18.55 -9.42
CA SER A 389 14.54 19.37 -8.18
C SER A 389 14.87 18.54 -6.94
N GLU A 390 15.64 17.46 -7.13
CA GLU A 390 16.08 16.56 -6.07
C GLU A 390 16.84 17.34 -5.00
N LEU A 391 16.34 17.28 -3.77
CA LEU A 391 17.03 17.84 -2.61
C LEU A 391 18.15 16.90 -2.17
N SER A 392 19.28 17.49 -1.75
CA SER A 392 20.34 16.69 -1.14
C SER A 392 19.85 16.01 0.14
N LEU A 393 20.36 14.81 0.43
CA LEU A 393 20.04 14.07 1.66
C LEU A 393 20.56 14.78 2.93
N GLN A 394 21.43 15.77 2.79
CA GLN A 394 21.94 16.58 3.91
C GLN A 394 21.12 17.85 4.17
N GLU A 395 20.21 18.22 3.26
CA GLU A 395 19.38 19.40 3.41
C GLU A 395 18.20 19.13 4.36
N TYR A 396 17.81 20.16 5.12
CA TYR A 396 16.59 20.10 5.93
C TYR A 396 15.40 20.59 5.12
N LEU A 397 14.29 19.85 5.22
CA LEU A 397 13.01 20.24 4.65
C LEU A 397 12.48 21.48 5.36
N GLN A 398 11.81 22.35 4.62
CA GLN A 398 11.20 23.55 5.15
C GLN A 398 9.74 23.29 5.52
N PRO A 399 9.29 23.69 6.73
CA PRO A 399 7.90 23.51 7.14
C PRO A 399 6.95 24.33 6.26
N GLY A 400 5.73 23.84 6.06
CA GLY A 400 4.70 24.44 5.23
C GLY A 400 4.81 24.11 3.73
N ASN A 401 5.92 23.52 3.29
CA ASN A 401 6.10 23.08 1.92
C ASN A 401 5.49 21.69 1.67
N VAL A 402 5.11 21.47 0.40
CA VAL A 402 4.72 20.17 -0.12
C VAL A 402 5.91 19.57 -0.86
N TYR A 403 6.20 18.30 -0.58
CA TYR A 403 7.25 17.55 -1.24
C TYR A 403 6.70 16.28 -1.86
N ALA A 404 7.44 15.73 -2.83
CA ALA A 404 7.14 14.42 -3.38
C ALA A 404 8.26 13.42 -3.11
N GLN A 405 7.88 12.14 -3.00
CA GLN A 405 8.78 11.02 -2.77
C GLN A 405 9.54 11.14 -1.43
N GLY A 406 10.87 11.14 -1.45
CA GLY A 406 11.67 11.31 -0.24
C GLY A 406 11.80 10.07 0.64
N ASN A 407 12.21 10.30 1.89
CA ASN A 407 12.50 9.27 2.87
C ASN A 407 12.24 9.72 4.31
N TRP A 408 11.89 8.76 5.16
CA TRP A 408 11.59 8.99 6.55
C TRP A 408 12.76 9.65 7.33
N HIS A 409 14.01 9.24 7.08
CA HIS A 409 15.16 9.74 7.84
C HIS A 409 15.35 11.26 7.73
N GLN A 410 15.27 11.80 6.52
CA GLN A 410 15.41 13.25 6.29
C GLN A 410 14.19 14.03 6.82
N LEU A 411 12.99 13.47 6.72
CA LEU A 411 11.78 14.07 7.32
C LEU A 411 11.88 14.13 8.86
N HIS A 412 12.33 13.04 9.48
CA HIS A 412 12.55 12.95 10.92
C HIS A 412 13.52 14.01 11.42
N GLN A 413 14.68 14.11 10.75
CA GLN A 413 15.71 15.08 11.09
C GLN A 413 15.20 16.52 10.98
N SER A 414 14.40 16.80 9.94
CA SER A 414 13.80 18.12 9.73
C SER A 414 12.79 18.47 10.83
N MET A 415 11.94 17.52 11.23
CA MET A 415 11.00 17.73 12.32
C MET A 415 11.66 17.79 13.70
N ALA A 416 12.67 16.95 13.97
CA ALA A 416 13.45 17.01 15.21
C ALA A 416 14.15 18.36 15.35
N ARG A 417 14.71 18.89 14.26
CA ARG A 417 15.28 20.24 14.21
C ARG A 417 14.22 21.30 14.51
N LEU A 418 13.03 21.21 13.92
CA LEU A 418 11.92 22.13 14.19
C LEU A 418 11.50 22.12 15.67
N LEU A 419 11.63 20.96 16.32
CA LEU A 419 11.37 20.78 17.75
C LEU A 419 12.55 21.18 18.65
N ASN A 420 13.69 21.59 18.09
CA ASN A 420 14.96 21.78 18.81
C ASN A 420 15.37 20.55 19.65
N LYS A 421 15.13 19.36 19.10
CA LYS A 421 15.44 18.06 19.72
C LYS A 421 16.46 17.30 18.88
N ASP A 422 17.24 16.45 19.55
CA ASP A 422 18.02 15.41 18.89
C ASP A 422 17.06 14.40 18.25
N SER A 423 17.33 13.97 17.01
CA SER A 423 16.42 13.07 16.29
C SER A 423 16.23 11.74 17.02
N SER A 424 17.25 11.22 17.72
CA SER A 424 17.13 9.98 18.51
C SER A 424 16.14 10.09 19.68
N LYS A 425 15.74 11.30 20.06
CA LYS A 425 14.81 11.57 21.17
C LYS A 425 13.44 12.05 20.71
N ALA A 426 13.28 12.42 19.43
CA ALA A 426 12.02 12.85 18.86
C ALA A 426 11.15 11.63 18.53
N ARG A 427 10.33 11.20 19.50
CA ARG A 427 9.45 10.03 19.33
C ARG A 427 8.31 10.35 18.38
N ALA A 428 7.85 9.33 17.68
CA ALA A 428 6.86 9.55 16.64
C ALA A 428 5.91 8.38 16.43
N LEU A 429 4.69 8.75 16.03
CA LEU A 429 3.54 7.87 15.86
C LEU A 429 2.97 8.04 14.45
N TYR A 430 2.59 6.94 13.78
CA TYR A 430 1.98 7.01 12.45
C TYR A 430 0.62 6.30 12.41
N PHE A 431 -0.40 6.99 11.89
CA PHE A 431 -1.73 6.45 11.64
C PHE A 431 -1.84 6.03 10.18
N GLY A 432 -2.30 4.79 9.94
CA GLY A 432 -2.52 4.28 8.59
C GLY A 432 -3.43 3.07 8.54
N ASP A 433 -4.02 2.79 7.38
CA ASP A 433 -4.92 1.66 7.14
C ASP A 433 -4.25 0.48 6.44
N ASN A 434 -3.17 0.73 5.69
CA ASN A 434 -2.44 -0.36 5.04
C ASN A 434 -1.54 -1.07 6.06
N ILE A 435 -1.97 -2.23 6.54
CA ILE A 435 -1.30 -3.00 7.59
C ILE A 435 0.17 -3.32 7.28
N ILE A 436 0.56 -3.43 6.01
CA ILE A 436 1.96 -3.67 5.65
C ILE A 436 2.74 -2.37 5.51
N GLN A 437 2.23 -1.43 4.71
CA GLN A 437 2.97 -0.22 4.36
C GLN A 437 3.04 0.79 5.50
N ASP A 438 1.99 0.86 6.33
CA ASP A 438 1.82 1.89 7.35
C ASP A 438 2.00 1.37 8.76
N ILE A 439 1.81 0.08 8.99
CA ILE A 439 1.89 -0.52 10.34
C ILE A 439 3.17 -1.36 10.48
N TYR A 440 3.30 -2.44 9.72
CA TYR A 440 4.48 -3.31 9.79
C TYR A 440 5.78 -2.58 9.43
N THR A 441 5.81 -1.89 8.29
CA THR A 441 7.05 -1.33 7.73
C THR A 441 7.67 -0.26 8.64
N PRO A 442 6.94 0.75 9.14
CA PRO A 442 7.54 1.80 9.96
C PRO A 442 8.07 1.27 11.29
N VAL A 443 7.36 0.32 11.91
CA VAL A 443 7.77 -0.31 13.18
C VAL A 443 9.05 -1.12 12.97
N LYS A 444 9.09 -1.94 11.91
CA LYS A 444 10.21 -2.84 11.65
C LYS A 444 11.48 -2.11 11.20
N HIS A 445 11.35 -0.98 10.49
CA HIS A 445 12.47 -0.36 9.79
C HIS A 445 12.81 1.08 10.21
N SER A 446 11.91 1.78 10.91
CA SER A 446 12.06 3.22 11.17
C SER A 446 12.04 3.63 12.64
N GLY A 447 11.77 2.70 13.57
CA GLY A 447 11.67 3.01 15.01
C GLY A 447 10.43 3.83 15.36
N PHE A 448 9.34 3.63 14.60
CA PHE A 448 8.06 4.31 14.75
C PHE A 448 7.07 3.44 15.50
N ASP A 449 6.28 4.05 16.38
CA ASP A 449 5.05 3.42 16.86
C ASP A 449 3.92 3.70 15.84
N THR A 450 2.90 2.84 15.79
CA THR A 450 1.82 2.98 14.80
C THR A 450 0.44 2.77 15.40
N VAL A 451 -0.57 3.36 14.77
CA VAL A 451 -1.99 3.11 15.04
C VAL A 451 -2.63 2.59 13.76
N ALA A 452 -3.19 1.38 13.84
CA ALA A 452 -3.86 0.75 12.71
C ALA A 452 -5.29 1.24 12.57
N ILE A 453 -5.70 1.58 11.35
CA ILE A 453 -7.08 1.88 11.02
C ILE A 453 -7.67 0.70 10.24
N ALA A 454 -8.73 0.10 10.77
CA ALA A 454 -9.43 -1.01 10.14
C ALA A 454 -10.94 -0.77 10.16
N GLU A 455 -11.47 -0.26 9.05
CA GLU A 455 -12.90 0.07 8.90
C GLU A 455 -13.82 -1.13 9.19
N GLU A 456 -13.32 -2.36 9.05
CA GLU A 456 -14.02 -3.59 9.38
C GLU A 456 -14.49 -3.66 10.83
N LEU A 457 -13.87 -2.91 11.76
CA LEU A 457 -14.33 -2.78 13.14
C LEU A 457 -15.71 -2.12 13.25
N PHE A 458 -16.12 -1.29 12.28
CA PHE A 458 -17.47 -0.71 12.29
C PHE A 458 -18.58 -1.77 12.26
N LEU A 459 -18.31 -2.97 11.73
CA LEU A 459 -19.27 -4.07 11.74
C LEU A 459 -19.66 -4.51 13.16
N MET A 460 -18.83 -4.17 14.15
CA MET A 460 -19.07 -4.42 15.58
C MET A 460 -19.59 -3.20 16.32
N GLU A 461 -19.23 -2.00 15.88
CA GLU A 461 -19.59 -0.74 16.53
C GLU A 461 -20.97 -0.22 16.09
N ALA A 462 -21.36 -0.49 14.83
CA ALA A 462 -22.58 0.05 14.23
C ALA A 462 -23.37 -1.05 13.49
N LYS A 463 -24.59 -1.34 13.95
CA LYS A 463 -25.47 -2.35 13.34
C LYS A 463 -25.83 -2.04 11.88
N ASP A 464 -26.03 -0.76 11.60
CA ASP A 464 -26.53 -0.22 10.32
C ASP A 464 -25.46 0.57 9.56
N TYR A 465 -24.19 0.17 9.71
CA TYR A 465 -23.09 0.77 8.98
C TYR A 465 -23.32 0.68 7.45
N PRO A 466 -23.29 1.81 6.70
CA PRO A 466 -23.73 1.84 5.30
C PRO A 466 -22.92 0.91 4.39
N PHE A 467 -21.62 0.73 4.66
CA PHE A 467 -20.75 -0.08 3.82
C PHE A 467 -20.65 -1.55 4.26
N LYS A 468 -21.57 -2.01 5.13
CA LYS A 468 -21.63 -3.38 5.61
C LYS A 468 -21.67 -4.43 4.49
N ALA A 469 -22.35 -4.14 3.38
CA ALA A 469 -22.41 -5.06 2.24
C ALA A 469 -21.04 -5.29 1.56
N VAL A 470 -20.11 -4.34 1.70
CA VAL A 470 -18.76 -4.44 1.14
C VAL A 470 -17.79 -5.07 2.15
N LEU A 471 -17.92 -4.71 3.44
CA LEU A 471 -16.98 -5.14 4.47
C LEU A 471 -17.32 -6.51 5.08
N LYS A 472 -18.59 -6.94 5.00
CA LYS A 472 -19.06 -8.21 5.55
C LYS A 472 -19.25 -9.23 4.43
N SER A 473 -18.33 -10.18 4.35
CA SER A 473 -18.43 -11.34 3.47
C SER A 473 -18.96 -12.57 4.22
N LYS A 474 -20.01 -13.21 3.71
CA LYS A 474 -20.41 -14.57 4.14
C LYS A 474 -19.52 -15.61 3.47
N PHE A 475 -19.16 -15.39 2.21
CA PHE A 475 -18.27 -16.25 1.43
C PHE A 475 -16.91 -16.46 2.12
N TRP A 476 -16.26 -15.39 2.57
CA TRP A 476 -14.96 -15.42 3.23
C TRP A 476 -15.03 -15.39 4.75
N GLY A 477 -16.18 -15.04 5.34
CA GLY A 477 -16.32 -14.82 6.79
C GLY A 477 -15.71 -13.49 7.24
N PRO A 478 -15.53 -13.24 8.55
CA PRO A 478 -15.02 -11.97 9.09
C PRO A 478 -13.56 -11.67 8.70
N TYR A 479 -13.16 -10.40 8.65
CA TYR A 479 -11.79 -9.99 8.31
C TYR A 479 -10.73 -10.42 9.35
N PHE A 480 -11.06 -10.35 10.64
CA PHE A 480 -10.10 -10.57 11.72
C PHE A 480 -9.95 -12.05 12.12
N ASN A 481 -10.90 -12.90 11.77
CA ASN A 481 -10.91 -14.32 12.16
C ASN A 481 -11.78 -15.15 11.21
N ASP A 482 -11.58 -16.47 11.23
CA ASP A 482 -12.55 -17.45 10.74
C ASP A 482 -12.85 -18.47 11.83
N GLY A 483 -14.09 -18.47 12.32
CA GLY A 483 -14.43 -19.20 13.55
C GLY A 483 -13.54 -18.74 14.71
N ARG A 484 -12.76 -19.65 15.29
CA ARG A 484 -11.80 -19.35 16.38
C ARG A 484 -10.37 -19.10 15.89
N THR A 485 -10.12 -19.20 14.59
CA THR A 485 -8.79 -19.04 14.01
C THR A 485 -8.57 -17.58 13.63
N PRO A 486 -7.61 -16.87 14.24
CA PRO A 486 -7.27 -15.50 13.87
C PRO A 486 -6.71 -15.44 12.45
N THR A 487 -6.93 -14.33 11.73
CA THR A 487 -6.31 -14.13 10.41
C THR A 487 -4.93 -13.52 10.53
N ILE A 488 -4.14 -13.63 9.47
CA ILE A 488 -2.82 -12.97 9.35
C ILE A 488 -2.86 -11.49 9.73
N TRP A 489 -3.95 -10.80 9.41
CA TRP A 489 -4.15 -9.39 9.70
C TRP A 489 -4.29 -9.10 11.19
N SER A 490 -5.06 -9.91 11.90
CA SER A 490 -5.16 -9.80 13.36
C SER A 490 -3.79 -9.99 14.03
N GLY A 491 -2.98 -10.92 13.52
CA GLY A 491 -1.60 -11.13 13.97
C GLY A 491 -0.70 -9.92 13.73
N PHE A 492 -0.68 -9.38 12.51
CA PHE A 492 0.11 -8.18 12.21
C PHE A 492 -0.34 -6.97 13.04
N ILE A 493 -1.64 -6.72 13.15
CA ILE A 493 -2.18 -5.62 13.96
C ILE A 493 -1.74 -5.79 15.42
N ALA A 494 -1.94 -6.97 16.00
CA ALA A 494 -1.61 -7.22 17.39
C ALA A 494 -0.10 -7.18 17.67
N ASN A 495 0.78 -7.42 16.70
CA ASN A 495 2.23 -7.39 16.92
C ASN A 495 2.89 -6.05 16.57
N TYR A 496 2.30 -5.24 15.68
CA TYR A 496 2.95 -4.04 15.15
C TYR A 496 2.21 -2.72 15.48
N ALA A 497 0.92 -2.73 15.76
CA ALA A 497 0.20 -1.51 16.15
C ALA A 497 0.16 -1.31 17.67
N GLN A 498 0.21 -0.07 18.15
CA GLN A 498 -0.09 0.25 19.55
C GLN A 498 -1.57 -0.01 19.86
N ILE A 499 -2.45 0.47 19.01
CA ILE A 499 -3.88 0.12 19.01
C ILE A 499 -4.41 0.03 17.58
N CYS A 500 -5.57 -0.60 17.43
CA CYS A 500 -6.35 -0.63 16.20
C CYS A 500 -7.74 -0.03 16.44
N ILE A 501 -8.14 0.89 15.56
CA ILE A 501 -9.39 1.64 15.63
C ILE A 501 -10.15 1.55 14.30
N SER A 502 -11.47 1.77 14.32
CA SER A 502 -12.29 1.72 13.11
C SER A 502 -12.05 2.89 12.15
N SER A 503 -11.74 4.07 12.69
CA SER A 503 -11.55 5.31 11.93
C SER A 503 -10.94 6.42 12.77
N MET A 504 -10.49 7.49 12.12
CA MET A 504 -10.14 8.74 12.81
C MET A 504 -11.32 9.36 13.57
N GLU A 505 -12.57 9.14 13.13
CA GLU A 505 -13.76 9.62 13.86
C GLU A 505 -13.91 8.93 15.22
N GLN A 506 -13.52 7.66 15.30
CA GLN A 506 -13.47 6.91 16.56
C GLN A 506 -12.36 7.45 17.47
N MET A 507 -11.17 7.76 16.93
CA MET A 507 -10.10 8.41 17.68
C MET A 507 -10.53 9.76 18.27
N CYS A 508 -11.28 10.54 17.48
CA CYS A 508 -11.73 11.87 17.85
C CYS A 508 -12.89 11.89 18.87
N GLN A 509 -13.34 10.72 19.35
CA GLN A 509 -14.27 10.68 20.50
C GLN A 509 -13.58 10.97 21.82
N THR A 510 -12.25 10.90 21.87
CA THR A 510 -11.43 11.21 23.03
C THR A 510 -10.50 12.39 22.75
N SER A 511 -10.24 13.21 23.77
CA SER A 511 -9.30 14.33 23.66
C SER A 511 -7.90 13.80 23.35
N PRO A 512 -7.08 14.49 22.54
CA PRO A 512 -5.71 14.05 22.27
C PRO A 512 -4.82 13.93 23.52
N THR A 513 -5.13 14.65 24.60
CA THR A 513 -4.38 14.57 25.87
C THR A 513 -4.81 13.43 26.78
N GLN A 514 -5.89 12.73 26.41
CA GLN A 514 -6.39 11.60 27.18
C GLN A 514 -5.65 10.31 26.78
N ARG A 515 -5.17 9.58 27.79
CA ARG A 515 -4.65 8.22 27.60
C ARG A 515 -5.78 7.24 27.27
N LEU A 516 -5.57 6.45 26.22
CA LEU A 516 -6.43 5.33 25.85
C LEU A 516 -5.88 4.02 26.41
N VAL A 517 -6.74 3.23 27.02
CA VAL A 517 -6.41 1.90 27.54
C VAL A 517 -7.36 0.90 26.92
N CYS A 518 -6.83 -0.10 26.20
CA CYS A 518 -7.63 -1.19 25.68
C CYS A 518 -8.13 -2.07 26.83
N ASN A 519 -9.25 -2.74 26.64
CA ASN A 519 -9.73 -3.79 27.55
C ASN A 519 -9.21 -5.19 27.18
N ASN A 520 -8.23 -5.25 26.29
CA ASN A 520 -7.67 -6.49 25.74
C ASN A 520 -6.18 -6.32 25.44
N VAL A 521 -5.47 -7.45 25.39
CA VAL A 521 -4.01 -7.50 25.14
C VAL A 521 -3.64 -7.34 23.66
N ASN A 522 -4.60 -7.48 22.75
CA ASN A 522 -4.36 -7.44 21.31
C ASN A 522 -4.41 -6.02 20.73
N GLY A 523 -4.87 -5.03 21.52
CA GLY A 523 -4.88 -3.62 21.13
C GLY A 523 -6.06 -3.16 20.31
N PHE A 524 -7.15 -3.94 20.22
CA PHE A 524 -8.34 -3.49 19.50
C PHE A 524 -9.15 -2.52 20.36
N TYR A 525 -9.52 -1.37 19.81
CA TYR A 525 -10.23 -0.30 20.52
C TYR A 525 -11.43 0.20 19.70
N PRO A 526 -12.61 0.43 20.34
CA PRO A 526 -12.89 0.31 21.78
C PRO A 526 -13.16 -1.13 22.23
N MET A 527 -13.38 -2.05 21.29
CA MET A 527 -13.71 -3.44 21.57
C MET A 527 -12.91 -4.38 20.68
N VAL A 528 -12.58 -5.55 21.22
CA VAL A 528 -11.92 -6.63 20.50
C VAL A 528 -12.94 -7.46 19.72
N PRO A 529 -12.59 -7.95 18.50
CA PRO A 529 -13.39 -8.96 17.82
C PRO A 529 -13.70 -10.16 18.72
N LYS A 530 -14.99 -10.53 18.83
CA LYS A 530 -15.50 -11.51 19.80
C LYS A 530 -14.68 -12.81 19.87
N TYR A 531 -14.24 -13.32 18.72
CA TYR A 531 -13.48 -14.56 18.64
C TYR A 531 -11.97 -14.40 18.93
N LEU A 532 -11.49 -13.17 19.06
CA LEU A 532 -10.12 -12.83 19.47
C LEU A 532 -10.02 -12.49 20.96
N GLU A 533 -11.13 -12.41 21.71
CA GLU A 533 -11.13 -12.18 23.17
C GLU A 533 -10.29 -13.21 23.93
N CYS A 534 -10.33 -14.47 23.46
CA CYS A 534 -9.58 -15.58 24.05
C CYS A 534 -8.25 -15.88 23.35
N SER A 535 -7.87 -15.08 22.35
CA SER A 535 -6.63 -15.27 21.58
C SER A 535 -5.53 -14.39 22.17
N ASN A 536 -4.36 -14.98 22.43
CA ASN A 536 -3.16 -14.19 22.73
C ASN A 536 -2.31 -14.09 21.46
N LEU A 537 -2.52 -13.03 20.68
CA LEU A 537 -1.79 -12.78 19.42
C LEU A 537 -0.47 -12.04 19.65
N THR A 538 -0.43 -11.27 20.74
CA THR A 538 0.78 -10.67 21.26
C THR A 538 1.61 -11.79 21.89
N THR A 539 2.69 -12.18 21.20
CA THR A 539 3.67 -13.22 21.61
C THR A 539 3.41 -14.68 21.17
N SER A 540 3.83 -14.95 19.92
CA SER A 540 4.56 -16.16 19.48
C SER A 540 5.52 -15.89 18.31
N TRP A 541 5.79 -14.62 17.97
CA TRP A 541 6.65 -14.23 16.85
C TRP A 541 8.14 -14.35 17.23
N CYS A 542 8.68 -15.56 17.16
CA CYS A 542 10.13 -15.80 17.02
C CYS A 542 10.52 -15.57 15.55
N GLY A 543 10.33 -14.35 15.03
CA GLY A 543 10.89 -13.99 13.73
C GLY A 543 12.41 -14.02 13.85
N GLY A 544 13.00 -15.14 13.40
CA GLY A 544 14.41 -15.42 13.49
C GLY A 544 15.24 -14.23 13.03
N CYS A 545 16.15 -13.78 13.88
CA CYS A 545 17.36 -13.16 13.40
C CYS A 545 18.07 -14.19 12.52
N VAL A 546 18.17 -13.91 11.23
CA VAL A 546 19.24 -14.43 10.38
C VAL A 546 20.11 -13.25 10.00
#